data_AF-A0A221USY5-F1
#
_entry.id   AF-A0A221USY5-F1
#
_cell.length_a   1.000
_cell.length_b   1.000
_cell.length_c   1.000
_cell.angle_alpha   90.00
_cell.angle_beta   90.00
_cell.angle_gamma   90.00
#
_symmetry.space_group_name_H-M   'P 1'
#
loop_
_entity.id
_entity.type
_entity.pdbx_description
1 polymer ?
#
loop_
_entity_poly.entity_id
_entity_poly.type
_entity_poly.pdbx_seq_one_letter_code
_entity_poly.pdbx_strand_id
1 'polypeptide(L)'
;MSTSFERFQKRKLISSYFSVVLSIGLVLFLLGILGLLVLNTKKLADHFKEQITISVFLKDNAKEVEVDQLQKSLAMAEYTKKATYVSKEQAAEQHSEEIGENFLDFLGYNPLKNSIDVQLKADYVSTEKIAEIAEEISSRDYIEEVSYDKPLITLLNDNVKKISFWILVASGVFTFIAVLLINSSIRLSIYSKRFIIKTMQMVGATKTFIRRPFIWTNIKLGVLGAVIALIALGFVIYYVDINFPELNLFQDPTILVFLFASVFFLGVLISFISTFFATQRFLNLRTDDLYY
;
A
#
# COMPACT_ATOMS: atom_id res chain seq x y z
N MET A 1 46.16 -9.48 -27.44
CA MET A 1 44.83 -9.11 -27.99
C MET A 1 43.67 -9.88 -27.33
N SER A 2 43.82 -11.16 -27.00
CA SER A 2 42.79 -11.99 -26.33
C SER A 2 42.35 -11.47 -24.95
N THR A 3 43.27 -10.98 -24.12
CA THR A 3 42.98 -10.55 -22.75
C THR A 3 42.13 -9.27 -22.65
N SER A 4 42.27 -8.34 -23.59
CA SER A 4 41.44 -7.12 -23.65
C SER A 4 40.01 -7.43 -24.11
N PHE A 5 39.88 -8.29 -25.14
CA PHE A 5 38.60 -8.74 -25.66
C PHE A 5 37.80 -9.58 -24.63
N GLU A 6 38.47 -10.48 -23.91
CA GLU A 6 37.85 -11.23 -22.80
C GLU A 6 37.40 -10.32 -21.65
N ARG A 7 38.21 -9.32 -21.27
CA ARG A 7 37.82 -8.33 -20.24
C ARG A 7 36.62 -7.51 -20.68
N PHE A 8 36.56 -7.12 -21.94
CA PHE A 8 35.43 -6.36 -22.50
C PHE A 8 34.13 -7.19 -22.54
N GLN A 9 34.19 -8.44 -22.99
CA GLN A 9 33.04 -9.36 -22.94
C GLN A 9 32.57 -9.66 -21.51
N LYS A 10 33.50 -9.88 -20.56
CA LYS A 10 33.17 -10.08 -19.14
C LYS A 10 32.46 -8.86 -18.55
N ARG A 11 32.92 -7.63 -18.82
CA ARG A 11 32.27 -6.40 -18.34
C ARG A 11 30.86 -6.23 -18.92
N LYS A 12 30.65 -6.54 -20.20
CA LYS A 12 29.32 -6.45 -20.85
C LYS A 12 28.33 -7.47 -20.27
N LEU A 13 28.79 -8.68 -19.95
CA LEU A 13 27.97 -9.72 -19.31
C LEU A 13 27.64 -9.39 -17.84
N ILE A 14 28.61 -8.87 -17.08
CA ILE A 14 28.39 -8.43 -15.69
C ILE A 14 27.40 -7.26 -15.66
N SER A 15 27.55 -6.28 -16.55
CA SER A 15 26.61 -5.16 -16.69
C SER A 15 25.21 -5.66 -17.07
N SER A 16 25.11 -6.67 -17.93
CA SER A 16 23.82 -7.29 -18.29
C SER A 16 23.17 -8.00 -17.10
N TYR A 17 23.90 -8.85 -16.36
CA TYR A 17 23.33 -9.53 -15.19
C TYR A 17 22.99 -8.58 -14.04
N PHE A 18 23.81 -7.55 -13.83
CA PHE A 18 23.52 -6.50 -12.84
C PHE A 18 22.23 -5.76 -13.19
N SER A 19 22.06 -5.35 -14.45
CA SER A 19 20.82 -4.70 -14.90
C SER A 19 19.60 -5.58 -14.68
N VAL A 20 19.72 -6.90 -14.86
CA VAL A 20 18.62 -7.85 -14.64
C VAL A 20 18.26 -7.95 -13.17
N VAL A 21 19.26 -8.10 -12.30
CA VAL A 21 19.05 -8.16 -10.85
C VAL A 21 18.42 -6.87 -10.35
N LEU A 22 18.91 -5.72 -10.80
CA LEU A 22 18.36 -4.42 -10.45
C LEU A 22 16.90 -4.26 -10.93
N SER A 23 16.60 -4.61 -12.17
CA SER A 23 15.24 -4.55 -12.71
C SER A 23 14.27 -5.46 -11.97
N ILE A 24 14.65 -6.72 -11.71
CA ILE A 24 13.82 -7.67 -10.95
C ILE A 24 13.65 -7.16 -9.51
N GLY A 25 14.74 -6.69 -8.89
CA GLY A 25 14.71 -6.15 -7.53
C GLY A 25 13.78 -4.95 -7.41
N LEU A 26 13.82 -4.00 -8.34
CA LEU A 26 12.93 -2.83 -8.34
C LEU A 26 11.46 -3.24 -8.48
N VAL A 27 11.14 -4.17 -9.38
CA VAL A 27 9.75 -4.62 -9.54
C VAL A 27 9.26 -5.37 -8.30
N LEU A 28 10.07 -6.27 -7.75
CA LEU A 28 9.71 -7.01 -6.53
C LEU A 28 9.60 -6.09 -5.31
N PHE A 29 10.43 -5.06 -5.23
CA PHE A 29 10.36 -4.05 -4.18
C PHE A 29 9.04 -3.26 -4.27
N LEU A 30 8.66 -2.81 -5.48
CA LEU A 30 7.39 -2.14 -5.70
C LEU A 30 6.20 -3.06 -5.39
N LEU A 31 6.24 -4.32 -5.83
CA LEU A 31 5.23 -5.31 -5.47
C LEU A 31 5.17 -5.56 -3.96
N GLY A 32 6.30 -5.53 -3.27
CA GLY A 32 6.38 -5.62 -1.81
C GLY A 32 5.73 -4.43 -1.11
N ILE A 33 5.95 -3.21 -1.58
CA ILE A 33 5.28 -2.00 -1.07
C ILE A 33 3.78 -2.10 -1.31
N LEU A 34 3.34 -2.45 -2.52
CA LEU A 34 1.93 -2.59 -2.83
C LEU A 34 1.28 -3.69 -1.98
N GLY A 35 1.97 -4.82 -1.80
CA GLY A 35 1.54 -5.89 -0.90
C GLY A 35 1.42 -5.44 0.56
N LEU A 36 2.39 -4.66 1.06
CA LEU A 36 2.32 -4.06 2.39
C LEU A 36 1.09 -3.15 2.55
N LEU A 37 0.82 -2.30 1.55
CA LEU A 37 -0.35 -1.42 1.54
C LEU A 37 -1.65 -2.22 1.53
N VAL A 38 -1.76 -3.28 0.71
CA VAL A 38 -2.96 -4.13 0.69
C VAL A 38 -3.19 -4.78 2.05
N LEU A 39 -2.16 -5.38 2.64
CA LEU A 39 -2.27 -6.08 3.92
C LEU A 39 -2.59 -5.13 5.08
N ASN A 40 -2.15 -3.87 5.02
CA ASN A 40 -2.39 -2.87 6.05
C ASN A 40 -3.51 -1.87 5.69
N THR A 41 -4.21 -2.06 4.56
CA THR A 41 -5.27 -1.13 4.12
C THR A 41 -6.33 -0.96 5.20
N LYS A 42 -6.70 -2.04 5.90
CA LYS A 42 -7.68 -1.97 6.99
C LYS A 42 -7.18 -1.10 8.13
N LYS A 43 -5.98 -1.35 8.66
CA LYS A 43 -5.39 -0.54 9.74
C LYS A 43 -5.27 0.94 9.36
N LEU A 44 -4.83 1.20 8.13
CA LEU A 44 -4.72 2.56 7.63
C LEU A 44 -6.09 3.23 7.52
N ALA A 45 -7.09 2.53 6.98
CA ALA A 45 -8.46 3.03 6.90
C ALA A 45 -9.06 3.26 8.29
N ASP A 46 -8.85 2.34 9.23
CA ASP A 46 -9.35 2.42 10.60
C ASP A 46 -8.75 3.64 11.33
N HIS A 47 -7.44 3.90 11.14
CA HIS A 47 -6.78 5.08 11.70
C HIS A 47 -7.45 6.39 11.24
N PHE A 48 -7.68 6.56 9.93
CA PHE A 48 -8.36 7.76 9.42
C PHE A 48 -9.84 7.82 9.83
N LYS A 49 -10.52 6.67 9.92
CA LYS A 49 -11.91 6.60 10.38
C LYS A 49 -12.05 7.08 11.83
N GLU A 50 -11.12 6.70 12.70
CA GLU A 50 -11.14 7.06 14.12
C GLU A 50 -10.79 8.52 14.40
N GLN A 51 -10.32 9.26 13.39
CA GLN A 51 -10.15 10.71 13.47
C GLN A 51 -11.44 11.48 13.17
N ILE A 52 -12.49 10.80 12.69
CA ILE A 52 -13.79 11.43 12.45
C ILE A 52 -14.50 11.66 13.79
N THR A 53 -14.89 12.91 14.01
CA THR A 53 -15.65 13.36 15.16
C THR A 53 -17.09 13.68 14.77
N ILE A 54 -18.04 13.28 15.60
CA ILE A 54 -19.42 13.76 15.57
C ILE A 54 -19.57 14.82 16.64
N SER A 55 -20.00 16.02 16.28
CA SER A 55 -20.23 17.12 17.21
C SER A 55 -21.72 17.20 17.55
N VAL A 56 -22.04 16.95 18.83
CA VAL A 56 -23.40 17.02 19.36
C VAL A 56 -23.59 18.38 20.02
N PHE A 57 -24.29 19.30 19.36
CA PHE A 57 -24.56 20.64 19.88
C PHE A 57 -25.73 20.65 20.84
N LEU A 58 -25.53 21.30 21.98
CA LEU A 58 -26.49 21.39 23.08
C LEU A 58 -27.29 22.69 22.98
N LYS A 59 -28.53 22.66 23.48
CA LYS A 59 -29.33 23.88 23.66
C LYS A 59 -28.77 24.72 24.81
N ASP A 60 -28.91 26.05 24.72
CA ASP A 60 -28.42 26.98 25.76
C ASP A 60 -29.10 26.78 27.13
N ASN A 61 -30.28 26.15 27.15
CA ASN A 61 -31.04 25.85 28.37
C ASN A 61 -30.82 24.41 28.88
N ALA A 62 -29.90 23.64 28.30
CA ALA A 62 -29.57 22.29 28.77
C ALA A 62 -29.00 22.35 30.19
N LYS A 63 -29.51 21.49 31.08
CA LYS A 63 -29.01 21.46 32.47
C LYS A 63 -27.67 20.74 32.52
N GLU A 64 -26.75 21.22 33.37
CA GLU A 64 -25.46 20.53 33.58
C GLU A 64 -25.61 19.04 33.86
N VAL A 65 -26.60 18.64 34.68
CA VAL A 65 -26.85 17.23 35.00
C VAL A 65 -27.20 16.39 33.76
N GLU A 66 -27.93 16.96 32.80
CA GLU A 66 -28.33 16.29 31.55
C GLU A 66 -27.12 16.15 30.62
N VAL A 67 -26.26 17.17 30.58
CA VAL A 67 -25.00 17.18 29.82
C VAL A 67 -24.04 16.12 30.38
N ASP A 68 -23.87 16.08 31.70
CA ASP A 68 -22.98 15.15 32.39
C ASP A 68 -23.42 13.69 32.21
N GLN A 69 -24.73 13.45 32.25
CA GLN A 69 -25.33 12.14 31.95
C GLN A 69 -25.14 11.75 30.49
N LEU A 70 -25.34 12.68 29.55
CA LEU A 70 -25.14 12.43 28.13
C LEU A 70 -23.68 12.09 27.85
N GLN A 71 -22.72 12.86 28.38
CA GLN A 71 -21.30 12.60 28.20
C GLN A 71 -20.91 11.21 28.70
N LYS A 72 -21.35 10.83 29.90
CA LYS A 72 -21.09 9.50 30.47
C LYS A 72 -21.75 8.38 29.65
N SER A 73 -22.98 8.58 29.21
CA SER A 73 -23.70 7.64 28.34
C SER A 73 -22.96 7.43 27.02
N LEU A 74 -22.51 8.51 26.37
CA LEU A 74 -21.77 8.45 25.11
C LEU A 74 -20.39 7.81 25.32
N ALA A 75 -19.68 8.14 26.39
CA ALA A 75 -18.38 7.55 26.72
C ALA A 75 -18.46 6.03 26.97
N MET A 76 -19.60 5.53 27.46
CA MET A 76 -19.84 4.10 27.69
C MET A 76 -20.43 3.37 26.48
N ALA A 77 -20.83 4.08 25.43
CA ALA A 77 -21.43 3.47 24.25
C ALA A 77 -20.41 2.62 23.47
N GLU A 78 -20.85 1.49 22.92
CA GLU A 78 -19.96 0.56 22.21
C GLU A 78 -19.29 1.19 21.00
N TYR A 79 -19.96 2.14 20.35
CA TYR A 79 -19.47 2.85 19.17
C TYR A 79 -18.46 3.97 19.49
N THR A 80 -18.33 4.40 20.74
CA THR A 80 -17.51 5.55 21.12
C THR A 80 -16.10 5.13 21.50
N LYS A 81 -15.11 5.81 20.93
CA LYS A 81 -13.71 5.74 21.34
C LYS A 81 -13.40 6.77 22.42
N LYS A 82 -13.91 8.00 22.26
CA LYS A 82 -13.74 9.10 23.21
C LYS A 82 -14.92 10.07 23.09
N ALA A 83 -15.43 10.56 24.21
CA ALA A 83 -16.41 11.64 24.24
C ALA A 83 -15.85 12.81 25.07
N THR A 84 -15.76 13.99 24.46
CA THR A 84 -15.15 15.18 25.06
C THR A 84 -16.18 16.31 25.07
N TYR A 85 -16.45 16.88 26.24
CA TYR A 85 -17.24 18.11 26.32
C TYR A 85 -16.37 19.30 25.92
N VAL A 86 -16.90 20.14 25.04
CA VAL A 86 -16.25 21.37 24.57
C VAL A 86 -17.19 22.53 24.90
N SER A 87 -16.75 23.44 25.76
CA SER A 87 -17.53 24.63 26.07
C SER A 87 -17.51 25.61 24.89
N LYS A 88 -18.53 26.46 24.79
CA LYS A 88 -18.58 27.51 23.77
C LYS A 88 -17.36 28.44 23.81
N GLU A 89 -16.79 28.68 25.00
CA GLU A 89 -15.55 29.46 25.18
C GLU A 89 -14.33 28.72 24.62
N GLN A 90 -14.19 27.42 24.91
CA GLN A 90 -13.12 26.59 24.37
C GLN A 90 -13.22 26.48 22.84
N ALA A 91 -14.42 26.29 22.31
CA ALA A 91 -14.67 26.26 20.87
C ALA A 91 -14.29 27.60 20.22
N ALA A 92 -14.53 28.73 20.89
CA ALA A 92 -14.17 30.05 20.39
C ALA A 92 -12.66 30.28 20.37
N GLU A 93 -11.95 29.81 21.39
CA GLU A 93 -10.50 29.84 21.45
C GLU A 93 -9.88 29.01 20.30
N GLN A 94 -10.32 27.74 20.16
CA GLN A 94 -9.84 26.85 19.10
C GLN A 94 -10.09 27.41 17.69
N HIS A 95 -11.31 27.89 17.41
CA HIS A 95 -11.60 28.47 16.09
C HIS A 95 -10.83 29.77 15.83
N SER A 96 -10.58 30.59 16.85
CA SER A 96 -9.79 31.80 16.68
C SER A 96 -8.32 31.47 16.36
N GLU A 97 -7.76 30.43 16.98
CA GLU A 97 -6.43 29.92 16.66
C GLU A 97 -6.34 29.35 15.24
N GLU A 98 -7.36 28.59 14.81
CA GLU A 98 -7.41 28.01 13.46
C GLU A 98 -7.54 29.06 12.35
N ILE A 99 -8.36 30.10 12.58
CA ILE A 99 -8.54 31.21 11.64
C ILE A 99 -7.36 32.18 11.68
N GLY A 100 -6.65 32.25 12.80
CA GLY A 100 -5.57 33.20 13.06
C GLY A 100 -6.06 34.61 13.40
N GLU A 101 -7.36 34.79 13.60
CA GLU A 101 -8.00 36.05 13.98
C GLU A 101 -9.08 35.80 15.05
N ASN A 102 -9.24 36.74 15.98
CA ASN A 102 -10.27 36.65 17.01
C ASN A 102 -11.61 37.16 16.45
N PHE A 103 -12.46 36.23 16.02
CA PHE A 103 -13.77 36.55 15.47
C PHE A 103 -14.70 37.24 16.49
N LEU A 104 -14.45 37.06 17.80
CA LEU A 104 -15.25 37.71 18.85
C LEU A 104 -15.10 39.23 18.81
N ASP A 105 -13.94 39.74 18.41
CA ASP A 105 -13.69 41.19 18.28
C ASP A 105 -14.50 41.80 17.13
N PHE A 106 -14.84 41.00 16.11
CA PHE A 106 -15.65 41.42 14.97
C PHE A 106 -17.16 41.28 15.22
N LEU A 107 -17.59 40.17 15.84
CA LEU A 107 -19.01 39.87 16.07
C LEU A 107 -19.56 40.50 17.36
N GLY A 108 -18.70 40.80 18.34
CA GLY A 108 -19.10 41.38 19.64
C GLY A 108 -19.80 40.41 20.58
N TYR A 109 -20.01 39.15 20.17
CA TYR A 109 -20.55 38.06 20.99
C TYR A 109 -20.06 36.71 20.48
N ASN A 110 -20.16 35.67 21.32
CA ASN A 110 -19.82 34.29 20.94
C ASN A 110 -21.06 33.58 20.34
N PRO A 111 -21.06 33.26 19.03
CA PRO A 111 -22.17 32.56 18.38
C PRO A 111 -22.08 31.03 18.54
N LEU A 112 -21.00 30.49 19.11
CA LEU A 112 -20.79 29.06 19.26
C LEU A 112 -21.61 28.50 20.43
N LYS A 113 -21.93 27.21 20.31
CA LYS A 113 -22.69 26.45 21.31
C LYS A 113 -21.77 25.48 22.04
N ASN A 114 -22.20 25.06 23.24
CA ASN A 114 -21.57 23.94 23.91
C ASN A 114 -21.80 22.67 23.09
N SER A 115 -20.78 21.84 22.96
CA SER A 115 -20.87 20.57 22.23
C SER A 115 -20.26 19.41 23.02
N ILE A 116 -20.68 18.19 22.65
CA ILE A 116 -19.97 16.97 22.99
C ILE A 116 -19.42 16.38 21.70
N ASP A 117 -18.11 16.35 21.59
CA ASP A 117 -17.38 15.78 20.48
C ASP A 117 -17.14 14.28 20.74
N VAL A 118 -17.78 13.46 19.90
CA VAL A 118 -17.75 12.00 19.98
C VAL A 118 -16.85 11.46 18.87
N GLN A 119 -15.68 10.95 19.25
CA GLN A 119 -14.85 10.15 18.35
C GLN A 119 -15.36 8.73 18.32
N LEU A 120 -15.66 8.23 17.12
CA LEU A 120 -16.16 6.88 16.91
C LEU A 120 -15.03 5.87 16.72
N LYS A 121 -15.31 4.60 17.05
CA LYS A 121 -14.47 3.47 16.66
C LYS A 121 -14.62 3.18 15.17
N ALA A 122 -13.56 2.77 14.50
CA ALA A 122 -13.53 2.55 13.04
C ALA A 122 -14.68 1.69 12.49
N ASP A 123 -15.05 0.63 13.23
CA ASP A 123 -16.10 -0.31 12.84
C ASP A 123 -17.51 0.32 12.76
N TYR A 124 -17.71 1.49 13.39
CA TYR A 124 -18.97 2.24 13.40
C TYR A 124 -18.95 3.45 12.45
N VAL A 125 -17.83 3.69 11.78
CA VAL A 125 -17.67 4.77 10.79
C VAL A 125 -18.11 4.29 9.41
N SER A 126 -19.43 4.17 9.25
CA SER A 126 -20.11 3.99 7.95
C SER A 126 -21.21 5.03 7.80
N THR A 127 -21.59 5.32 6.55
CA THR A 127 -22.63 6.33 6.26
C THR A 127 -23.96 5.98 6.93
N GLU A 128 -24.32 4.70 6.94
CA GLU A 128 -25.55 4.18 7.53
C GLU A 128 -25.48 4.20 9.07
N LYS A 129 -24.40 3.67 9.65
CA LYS A 129 -24.24 3.59 11.11
C LYS A 129 -24.13 4.97 11.75
N ILE A 130 -23.44 5.91 11.13
CA ILE A 130 -23.34 7.28 11.63
C ILE A 130 -24.70 7.97 11.56
N ALA A 131 -25.49 7.73 10.51
CA ALA A 131 -26.84 8.27 10.42
C ALA A 131 -27.74 7.71 11.53
N GLU A 132 -27.68 6.40 11.81
CA GLU A 132 -28.41 5.76 12.90
C GLU A 132 -28.01 6.31 14.27
N ILE A 133 -26.70 6.43 14.54
CA ILE A 133 -26.18 7.02 15.79
C ILE A 133 -26.62 8.48 15.92
N ALA A 134 -26.54 9.27 14.85
CA ALA A 134 -26.95 10.67 14.87
C ALA A 134 -28.46 10.83 15.13
N GLU A 135 -29.28 9.99 14.52
CA GLU A 135 -30.73 9.96 14.75
C GLU A 135 -31.06 9.56 16.20
N GLU A 136 -30.41 8.53 16.73
CA GLU A 136 -30.55 8.11 18.13
C GLU A 136 -30.20 9.25 19.09
N ILE A 137 -29.07 9.93 18.87
CA ILE A 137 -28.62 11.03 19.73
C ILE A 137 -29.61 12.20 19.62
N SER A 138 -29.93 12.66 18.40
CA SER A 138 -30.82 13.80 18.16
C SER A 138 -32.25 13.65 18.72
N SER A 139 -32.68 12.45 19.07
CA SER A 139 -33.99 12.19 19.68
C SER A 139 -34.19 12.83 21.06
N ARG A 140 -33.13 13.36 21.69
CA ARG A 140 -33.20 13.96 23.04
C ARG A 140 -33.54 15.45 22.99
N ASP A 141 -34.49 15.86 23.83
CA ASP A 141 -35.07 17.22 23.82
C ASP A 141 -34.06 18.37 24.07
N TYR A 142 -32.96 18.10 24.77
CA TYR A 142 -31.94 19.10 25.13
C TYR A 142 -30.79 19.21 24.12
N ILE A 143 -30.88 18.48 23.01
CA ILE A 143 -29.94 18.52 21.88
C ILE A 143 -30.51 19.44 20.81
N GLU A 144 -29.66 20.33 20.31
CA GLU A 144 -30.03 21.25 19.23
C GLU A 144 -29.80 20.59 17.87
N GLU A 145 -28.59 20.08 17.65
CA GLU A 145 -28.16 19.53 16.36
C GLU A 145 -27.04 18.51 16.56
N VAL A 146 -27.01 17.47 15.73
CA VAL A 146 -25.88 16.55 15.62
C VAL A 146 -25.22 16.78 14.26
N SER A 147 -24.03 17.37 14.27
CA SER A 147 -23.29 17.70 13.07
C SER A 147 -22.16 16.71 12.82
N TYR A 148 -22.02 16.29 11.56
CA TYR A 148 -20.97 15.39 11.10
C TYR A 148 -20.74 15.57 9.60
N ASP A 149 -19.49 15.40 9.17
CA ASP A 149 -19.11 15.60 7.77
C ASP A 149 -19.47 14.38 6.90
N LYS A 150 -20.75 14.33 6.48
CA LYS A 150 -21.29 13.30 5.56
C LYS A 150 -20.44 13.17 4.27
N PRO A 151 -20.09 14.27 3.56
CA PRO A 151 -19.20 14.19 2.40
C PRO A 151 -17.86 13.53 2.73
N LEU A 152 -17.20 13.89 3.82
CA LEU A 152 -15.91 13.32 4.19
C LEU A 152 -16.01 11.81 4.48
N ILE A 153 -17.03 11.38 5.23
CA ILE A 153 -17.25 9.97 5.56
C ILE A 153 -17.51 9.13 4.29
N THR A 154 -18.36 9.64 3.40
CA THR A 154 -18.68 8.96 2.13
C THR A 154 -17.45 8.90 1.22
N LEU A 155 -16.73 10.02 1.08
CA LEU A 155 -15.47 10.08 0.34
C LEU A 155 -14.44 9.09 0.90
N LEU A 156 -14.28 9.01 2.22
CA LEU A 156 -13.32 8.10 2.84
C LEU A 156 -13.69 6.63 2.56
N ASN A 157 -14.95 6.23 2.78
CA ASN A 157 -15.40 4.85 2.54
C ASN A 157 -15.27 4.43 1.06
N ASP A 158 -15.63 5.31 0.13
CA ASP A 158 -15.53 5.03 -1.30
C ASP A 158 -14.07 5.03 -1.78
N ASN A 159 -13.26 5.99 -1.31
CA ASN A 159 -11.87 6.09 -1.71
C ASN A 159 -11.03 4.93 -1.18
N VAL A 160 -11.28 4.44 0.04
CA VAL A 160 -10.58 3.26 0.57
C VAL A 160 -10.77 2.06 -0.37
N LYS A 161 -12.03 1.77 -0.78
CA LYS A 161 -12.32 0.67 -1.72
C LYS A 161 -11.68 0.89 -3.09
N LYS A 162 -11.77 2.11 -3.63
CA LYS A 162 -11.17 2.47 -4.93
C LYS A 162 -9.65 2.36 -4.90
N ILE A 163 -9.00 2.83 -3.83
CA ILE A 163 -7.55 2.75 -3.63
C ILE A 163 -7.12 1.29 -3.59
N SER A 164 -7.80 0.43 -2.82
CA SER A 164 -7.49 -1.00 -2.79
C SER A 164 -7.58 -1.64 -4.18
N PHE A 165 -8.61 -1.30 -4.95
CA PHE A 165 -8.76 -1.80 -6.32
C PHE A 165 -7.62 -1.34 -7.23
N TRP A 166 -7.28 -0.05 -7.19
CA TRP A 166 -6.18 0.49 -8.00
C TRP A 166 -4.80 -0.04 -7.59
N ILE A 167 -4.57 -0.33 -6.31
CA ILE A 167 -3.36 -1.00 -5.83
C ILE A 167 -3.25 -2.42 -6.43
N LEU A 168 -4.36 -3.15 -6.50
CA LEU A 168 -4.40 -4.48 -7.12
C LEU A 168 -4.10 -4.38 -8.62
N VAL A 169 -4.72 -3.44 -9.32
CA VAL A 169 -4.46 -3.18 -10.76
C VAL A 169 -2.99 -2.82 -10.98
N ALA A 170 -2.43 -1.90 -10.19
CA ALA A 170 -1.03 -1.51 -10.26
C ALA A 170 -0.09 -2.70 -10.03
N SER A 171 -0.42 -3.57 -9.07
CA SER A 171 0.35 -4.81 -8.80
C SER A 171 0.36 -5.74 -10.01
N GLY A 172 -0.78 -5.89 -10.69
CA GLY A 172 -0.86 -6.64 -11.95
C GLY A 172 0.00 -6.04 -13.06
N VAL A 173 -0.04 -4.72 -13.22
CA VAL A 173 0.78 -3.98 -14.20
C VAL A 173 2.28 -4.16 -13.91
N PHE A 174 2.72 -4.01 -12.66
CA PHE A 174 4.11 -4.21 -12.29
C PHE A 174 4.57 -5.65 -12.51
N THR A 175 3.70 -6.63 -12.21
CA THR A 175 3.98 -8.03 -12.51
C THR A 175 4.20 -8.24 -14.01
N PHE A 176 3.35 -7.64 -14.85
CA PHE A 176 3.50 -7.69 -16.30
C PHE A 176 4.81 -7.01 -16.78
N ILE A 177 5.17 -5.86 -16.20
CA ILE A 177 6.44 -5.17 -16.49
C ILE A 177 7.63 -6.07 -16.13
N ALA A 178 7.61 -6.77 -14.99
CA ALA A 178 8.65 -7.74 -14.64
C ALA A 178 8.82 -8.82 -15.71
N VAL A 179 7.71 -9.39 -16.20
CA VAL A 179 7.74 -10.41 -17.26
C VAL A 179 8.39 -9.86 -18.53
N LEU A 180 8.04 -8.63 -18.94
CA LEU A 180 8.61 -7.98 -20.12
C LEU A 180 10.12 -7.71 -19.96
N LEU A 181 10.56 -7.22 -18.81
CA LEU A 181 11.97 -6.97 -18.52
C LEU A 181 12.79 -8.26 -18.54
N ILE A 182 12.28 -9.32 -17.93
CA ILE A 182 12.91 -10.65 -17.94
C ILE A 182 12.97 -11.20 -19.37
N ASN A 183 11.89 -11.09 -20.14
CA ASN A 183 11.87 -11.52 -21.54
C ASN A 183 12.91 -10.78 -22.39
N SER A 184 13.02 -9.46 -22.21
CA SER A 184 14.00 -8.63 -22.92
C SER A 184 15.44 -9.01 -22.58
N SER A 185 15.71 -9.28 -21.31
CA SER A 185 17.00 -9.80 -20.83
C SER A 185 17.35 -11.16 -21.44
N ILE A 186 16.41 -12.10 -21.42
CA ILE A 186 16.62 -13.46 -21.92
C ILE A 186 16.89 -13.42 -23.41
N ARG A 187 16.18 -12.58 -24.18
CA ARG A 187 16.45 -12.38 -25.60
C ARG A 187 17.91 -12.02 -25.84
N LEU A 188 18.46 -11.07 -25.05
CA LEU A 188 19.85 -10.66 -25.15
C LEU A 188 20.82 -11.80 -24.77
N SER A 189 20.52 -12.51 -23.67
CA SER A 189 21.32 -13.64 -23.21
C SER A 189 21.39 -14.77 -24.23
N ILE A 190 20.24 -15.13 -24.81
CA ILE A 190 20.13 -16.14 -25.85
C ILE A 190 20.85 -15.68 -27.12
N TYR A 191 20.67 -14.45 -27.57
CA TYR A 191 21.34 -13.91 -28.76
C TYR A 191 22.86 -13.96 -28.63
N SER A 192 23.39 -13.68 -27.43
CA SER A 192 24.83 -13.79 -27.15
C SER A 192 25.37 -15.22 -27.25
N LYS A 193 24.50 -16.24 -27.05
CA LYS A 193 24.85 -17.67 -27.10
C LYS A 193 24.29 -18.39 -28.34
N ARG A 194 23.83 -17.65 -29.35
CA ARG A 194 23.12 -18.21 -30.51
C ARG A 194 23.88 -19.32 -31.23
N PHE A 195 25.20 -19.18 -31.39
CA PHE A 195 26.03 -20.19 -32.07
C PHE A 195 26.10 -21.50 -31.26
N ILE A 196 26.27 -21.40 -29.93
CA ILE A 196 26.30 -22.56 -29.04
C ILE A 196 24.96 -23.29 -29.08
N ILE A 197 23.85 -22.55 -29.02
CA ILE A 197 22.50 -23.10 -29.10
C ILE A 197 22.30 -23.84 -30.43
N LYS A 198 22.74 -23.25 -31.54
CA LYS A 198 22.66 -23.85 -32.87
C LYS A 198 23.48 -25.14 -32.96
N THR A 199 24.71 -25.15 -32.45
CA THR A 199 25.54 -26.36 -32.40
C THR A 199 24.88 -27.46 -31.59
N MET A 200 24.28 -27.12 -30.44
CA MET A 200 23.51 -28.08 -29.64
C MET A 200 22.30 -28.64 -30.41
N GLN A 201 21.59 -27.81 -31.18
CA GLN A 201 20.49 -28.28 -32.03
C GLN A 201 20.97 -29.20 -33.16
N MET A 202 22.11 -28.92 -33.78
CA MET A 202 22.68 -29.74 -34.87
C MET A 202 23.12 -31.13 -34.40
N VAL A 203 23.56 -31.27 -33.14
CA VAL A 203 23.90 -32.57 -32.54
C VAL A 203 22.69 -33.29 -31.91
N GLY A 204 21.47 -32.78 -32.09
CA GLY A 204 20.23 -33.42 -31.63
C GLY A 204 19.83 -33.16 -30.17
N ALA A 205 20.37 -32.11 -29.54
CA ALA A 205 19.99 -31.77 -28.16
C ALA A 205 18.51 -31.39 -28.05
N THR A 206 17.84 -31.89 -27.01
CA THR A 206 16.43 -31.57 -26.75
C THR A 206 16.24 -30.12 -26.32
N LYS A 207 15.09 -29.52 -26.63
CA LYS A 207 14.74 -28.14 -26.21
C LYS A 207 14.88 -27.94 -24.69
N THR A 208 14.51 -28.96 -23.91
CA THR A 208 14.64 -28.94 -22.45
C THR A 208 16.10 -28.89 -22.00
N PHE A 209 17.00 -29.64 -22.66
CA PHE A 209 18.43 -29.62 -22.36
C PHE A 209 19.04 -28.23 -22.59
N ILE A 210 18.71 -27.60 -23.72
CA ILE A 210 19.18 -26.25 -24.05
C ILE A 210 18.64 -25.20 -23.06
N ARG A 211 17.38 -25.34 -22.62
CA ARG A 211 16.71 -24.36 -21.75
C ARG A 211 17.14 -24.41 -20.29
N ARG A 212 17.38 -25.61 -19.73
CA ARG A 212 17.73 -25.80 -18.31
C ARG A 212 18.78 -24.83 -17.76
N PRO A 213 19.94 -24.59 -18.41
CA PRO A 213 20.94 -23.65 -17.89
C PRO A 213 20.40 -22.21 -17.80
N PHE A 214 19.60 -21.76 -18.77
CA PHE A 214 19.02 -20.41 -18.75
C PHE A 214 18.02 -20.24 -17.61
N ILE A 215 17.18 -21.24 -17.33
CA ILE A 215 16.25 -21.22 -16.20
C ILE A 215 17.03 -21.10 -14.89
N TRP A 216 18.03 -21.95 -14.68
CA TRP A 216 18.82 -21.93 -13.45
C TRP A 216 19.58 -20.63 -13.24
N THR A 217 20.14 -20.04 -14.31
CA THR A 217 20.79 -18.73 -14.22
C THR A 217 19.79 -17.65 -13.81
N ASN A 218 18.61 -17.57 -14.44
CA ASN A 218 17.62 -16.55 -14.12
C ASN A 218 16.96 -16.74 -12.75
N ILE A 219 16.77 -17.98 -12.29
CA ILE A 219 16.32 -18.23 -10.91
C ILE A 219 17.33 -17.64 -9.91
N LYS A 220 18.64 -17.87 -10.10
CA LYS A 220 19.67 -17.31 -9.21
C LYS A 220 19.67 -15.77 -9.22
N LEU A 221 19.54 -15.16 -10.40
CA LEU A 221 19.41 -13.70 -10.53
C LEU A 221 18.12 -13.19 -9.87
N GLY A 222 17.02 -13.93 -10.01
CA GLY A 222 15.73 -13.63 -9.36
C GLY A 222 15.80 -13.71 -7.85
N VAL A 223 16.48 -14.73 -7.30
CA VAL A 223 16.75 -14.84 -5.85
C VAL A 223 17.59 -13.65 -5.36
N LEU A 224 18.65 -13.28 -6.07
CA LEU A 224 19.45 -12.10 -5.72
C LEU A 224 18.62 -10.82 -5.75
N GLY A 225 17.81 -10.64 -6.80
CA GLY A 225 16.90 -9.49 -6.92
C GLY A 225 15.88 -9.45 -5.79
N ALA A 226 15.30 -10.60 -5.44
CA ALA A 226 14.36 -10.73 -4.32
C ALA A 226 15.01 -10.38 -2.99
N VAL A 227 16.22 -10.88 -2.70
CA VAL A 227 16.94 -10.55 -1.46
C VAL A 227 17.19 -9.04 -1.35
N ILE A 228 17.64 -8.40 -2.44
CA ILE A 228 17.85 -6.95 -2.47
C ILE A 228 16.53 -6.20 -2.23
N ALA A 229 15.45 -6.63 -2.88
CA ALA A 229 14.13 -6.06 -2.72
C ALA A 229 13.62 -6.18 -1.27
N LEU A 230 13.81 -7.34 -0.63
CA LEU A 230 13.41 -7.58 0.75
C LEU A 230 14.21 -6.75 1.75
N ILE A 231 15.52 -6.56 1.52
CA ILE A 231 16.35 -5.67 2.36
C ILE A 231 15.84 -4.23 2.25
N ALA A 232 15.59 -3.76 1.03
CA ALA A 232 15.04 -2.42 0.81
C ALA A 232 13.65 -2.26 1.42
N LEU A 233 12.78 -3.28 1.29
CA LEU A 233 11.45 -3.29 1.88
C LEU A 233 11.51 -3.25 3.41
N GLY A 234 12.41 -4.03 4.02
CA GLY A 234 12.64 -4.01 5.47
C GLY A 234 13.10 -2.64 5.97
N PHE A 235 13.97 -1.95 5.22
CA PHE A 235 14.38 -0.59 5.54
C PHE A 235 13.21 0.40 5.49
N VAL A 236 12.35 0.29 4.47
CA VAL A 236 11.14 1.15 4.36
C VAL A 236 10.19 0.89 5.53
N ILE A 237 9.92 -0.37 5.88
CA ILE A 237 9.04 -0.70 7.00
C ILE A 237 9.59 -0.12 8.31
N TYR A 238 10.89 -0.30 8.56
CA TYR A 238 11.56 0.28 9.74
C TYR A 238 11.45 1.81 9.77
N TYR A 239 11.68 2.48 8.63
CA TYR A 239 11.58 3.93 8.55
C TYR A 239 10.15 4.44 8.79
N VAL A 240 9.14 3.76 8.25
CA VAL A 240 7.73 4.14 8.44
C VAL A 240 7.31 3.95 9.89
N ASP A 241 7.69 2.85 10.53
CA ASP A 241 7.33 2.56 11.92
C ASP A 241 7.85 3.61 12.91
N ILE A 242 9.06 4.13 12.68
CA ILE A 242 9.63 5.23 13.51
C ILE A 242 8.85 6.54 13.35
N ASN A 243 8.44 6.88 12.13
CA ASN A 243 7.77 8.15 11.85
C ASN A 243 6.27 8.10 12.14
N PHE A 244 5.66 6.92 12.08
CA PHE A 244 4.22 6.68 12.26
C PHE A 244 3.98 5.48 13.19
N PRO A 245 4.32 5.58 14.49
CA PRO A 245 4.20 4.48 15.44
C PRO A 245 2.75 3.99 15.61
N GLU A 246 1.77 4.82 15.24
CA GLU A 246 0.34 4.49 15.26
C GLU A 246 -0.02 3.35 14.30
N LEU A 247 0.74 3.17 13.21
CA LEU A 247 0.51 2.10 12.23
C LEU A 247 0.90 0.71 12.75
N ASN A 248 1.77 0.65 13.77
CA ASN A 248 2.18 -0.59 14.44
C ASN A 248 2.52 -1.73 13.45
N LEU A 249 3.38 -1.44 12.48
CA LEU A 249 3.63 -2.34 11.35
C LEU A 249 4.34 -3.64 11.78
N PHE A 250 5.09 -3.60 12.89
CA PHE A 250 5.75 -4.78 13.47
C PHE A 250 4.88 -5.60 14.42
N GLN A 251 3.67 -5.15 14.77
CA GLN A 251 2.83 -5.82 15.76
C GLN A 251 2.33 -7.19 15.29
N ASP A 252 2.19 -7.38 13.97
CA ASP A 252 1.79 -8.66 13.36
C ASP A 252 2.95 -9.31 12.60
N PRO A 253 3.92 -9.95 13.30
CA PRO A 253 5.07 -10.58 12.65
C PRO A 253 4.66 -11.66 11.65
N THR A 254 3.52 -12.33 11.87
CA THR A 254 2.99 -13.35 10.96
C THR A 254 2.64 -12.77 9.58
N ILE A 255 2.01 -11.60 9.53
CA ILE A 255 1.64 -10.92 8.27
C ILE A 255 2.90 -10.48 7.53
N LEU A 256 3.89 -9.95 8.27
CA LEU A 256 5.15 -9.50 7.71
C LEU A 256 5.98 -10.67 7.15
N VAL A 257 6.09 -11.79 7.88
CA VAL A 257 6.74 -13.01 7.39
C VAL A 257 6.04 -13.54 6.14
N PHE A 258 4.70 -13.54 6.12
CA PHE A 258 3.93 -13.95 4.95
C PHE A 258 4.18 -13.04 3.74
N LEU A 259 4.26 -11.72 3.93
CA LEU A 259 4.59 -10.76 2.88
C LEU A 259 6.00 -11.03 2.31
N PHE A 260 7.01 -11.15 3.18
CA PHE A 260 8.39 -11.39 2.77
C PHE A 260 8.53 -12.72 2.02
N ALA A 261 7.91 -13.78 2.54
CA ALA A 261 7.87 -15.08 1.88
C ALA A 261 7.16 -15.00 0.52
N SER A 262 6.02 -14.32 0.44
CA SER A 262 5.25 -14.15 -0.80
C SER A 262 6.06 -13.41 -1.86
N VAL A 263 6.70 -12.30 -1.51
CA VAL A 263 7.56 -11.54 -2.44
C VAL A 263 8.75 -12.39 -2.91
N PHE A 264 9.37 -13.16 -2.02
CA PHE A 264 10.47 -14.06 -2.37
C PHE A 264 10.02 -15.14 -3.36
N PHE A 265 8.94 -15.87 -3.04
CA PHE A 265 8.42 -16.93 -3.90
C PHE A 265 7.89 -16.39 -5.23
N LEU A 266 7.24 -15.22 -5.23
CA LEU A 266 6.85 -14.53 -6.47
C LEU A 266 8.06 -14.19 -7.32
N GLY A 267 9.16 -13.70 -6.73
CA GLY A 267 10.40 -13.45 -7.46
C GLY A 267 10.95 -14.69 -8.17
N VAL A 268 11.00 -15.82 -7.47
CA VAL A 268 11.44 -17.11 -8.03
C VAL A 268 10.48 -17.59 -9.11
N LEU A 269 9.17 -17.54 -8.85
CA LEU A 269 8.12 -18.03 -9.73
C LEU A 269 8.04 -17.20 -11.02
N ILE A 270 8.01 -15.87 -10.91
CA ILE A 270 8.02 -14.96 -12.06
C ILE A 270 9.29 -15.19 -12.90
N SER A 271 10.45 -15.36 -12.25
CA SER A 271 11.71 -15.65 -12.95
C SER A 271 11.66 -16.98 -13.70
N PHE A 272 11.14 -18.04 -13.07
CA PHE A 272 10.98 -19.35 -13.69
C PHE A 272 10.01 -19.30 -14.88
N ILE A 273 8.79 -18.80 -14.67
CA ILE A 273 7.73 -18.77 -15.69
C ILE A 273 8.14 -17.89 -16.86
N SER A 274 8.64 -16.68 -16.59
CA SER A 274 9.10 -15.77 -17.64
C SER A 274 10.23 -16.39 -18.44
N THR A 275 11.17 -17.07 -17.76
CA THR A 275 12.28 -17.72 -18.46
C THR A 275 11.83 -18.88 -19.31
N PHE A 276 10.93 -19.70 -18.80
CA PHE A 276 10.33 -20.80 -19.53
C PHE A 276 9.68 -20.34 -20.83
N PHE A 277 8.81 -19.32 -20.77
CA PHE A 277 8.11 -18.82 -21.94
C PHE A 277 9.04 -18.15 -22.95
N ALA A 278 9.98 -17.32 -22.47
CA ALA A 278 10.92 -16.61 -23.36
C ALA A 278 11.83 -17.60 -24.13
N THR A 279 12.40 -18.59 -23.44
CA THR A 279 13.22 -19.62 -24.09
C THR A 279 12.41 -20.54 -25.00
N GLN A 280 11.21 -20.95 -24.59
CA GLN A 280 10.33 -21.78 -25.43
C GLN A 280 9.99 -21.09 -26.75
N ARG A 281 9.62 -19.81 -26.68
CA ARG A 281 9.33 -19.00 -27.87
C ARG A 281 10.55 -18.94 -28.80
N PHE A 282 11.74 -18.70 -28.24
CA PHE A 282 12.96 -18.61 -29.03
C PHE A 282 13.35 -19.94 -29.70
N LEU A 283 13.28 -21.05 -28.96
CA LEU A 283 13.64 -22.39 -29.48
C LEU A 283 12.63 -22.94 -30.50
N ASN A 284 11.48 -22.28 -30.66
CA ASN A 284 10.48 -22.59 -31.68
C ASN A 284 10.64 -21.76 -32.96
N LEU A 285 11.47 -20.71 -32.97
CA LEU A 285 11.74 -19.92 -34.17
C LEU A 285 12.54 -20.76 -35.18
N ARG A 286 12.22 -20.62 -36.47
CA ARG A 286 12.95 -21.33 -37.53
C ARG A 286 14.34 -20.75 -37.68
N THR A 287 15.25 -21.63 -38.09
CA THR A 287 16.69 -21.45 -38.24
C THR A 287 17.10 -20.21 -39.06
N ASP A 288 16.20 -19.73 -39.91
CA ASP A 288 16.41 -18.65 -40.89
C ASP A 288 15.96 -17.27 -40.38
N ASP A 289 15.10 -17.20 -39.35
CA ASP A 289 14.62 -15.95 -38.73
C ASP A 289 15.61 -15.37 -37.70
N LEU A 290 16.77 -16.02 -37.52
CA LEU A 290 17.80 -15.65 -36.54
C LEU A 290 18.94 -14.80 -37.12
N TYR A 291 18.93 -14.57 -38.43
CA TYR A 291 19.94 -13.81 -39.17
C TYR A 291 19.49 -12.42 -39.63
N TYR A 292 18.25 -12.02 -39.28
CA TYR A 292 17.72 -10.67 -39.47
C TYR A 292 17.41 -10.01 -38.13
#